data_AF-A0A2T4BWF8-F1
#
_entry.id   AF-A0A2T4BWF8-F1
#
_cell.length_a   1.000
_cell.length_b   1.000
_cell.length_c   1.000
_cell.angle_alpha   90.00
_cell.angle_beta   90.00
_cell.angle_gamma   90.00
#
_symmetry.space_group_name_H-M   'P 1'
#
loop_
_entity.id
_entity.type
_entity.pdbx_description
1 polymer ?
#
loop_
_entity_poly.entity_id
_entity_poly.type
_entity_poly.pdbx_seq_one_letter_code
_entity_poly.pdbx_strand_id
1 'polypeptide(L)'
;MADSSREPGGFIPPQGGLPSPAPSSASSRAASSLPHPRRTPLRPGGSKEDMVRRYAEEKLMTISRRYVKKFGGAQEGDDVVGFRTFGEVCKELDEVVNILWQSGTPILQVQFLLKLASDFTQYVRSFPPSPKASFDLLRKLDHCFASLLCGQDIETKETLPGFENGLRMGMTTTDMVRCRSLVEQTRLLMVEIMSSGEPEDEDEDEEEEDDDEDDEDDGGGAGWGVDDDDDETYLDAARVYEHTIVQLEKRLGDSLGGSIGGWST
;
A
#
# COMPACT_ATOMS: atom_id res chain seq x y z
N MET A 1 48.20 -25.98 64.97
CA MET A 1 48.10 -25.04 63.84
C MET A 1 46.78 -24.30 64.04
N ALA A 2 46.78 -23.15 64.72
CA ALA A 2 46.83 -21.79 64.13
C ALA A 2 45.64 -21.53 63.18
N ASP A 3 44.89 -20.43 63.20
CA ASP A 3 44.77 -19.23 64.02
C ASP A 3 43.57 -18.42 63.43
N SER A 4 43.00 -17.53 64.24
CA SER A 4 42.31 -16.27 63.87
C SER A 4 41.02 -16.20 63.03
N SER A 5 40.01 -15.69 63.73
CA SER A 5 38.88 -14.87 63.29
C SER A 5 39.21 -13.72 62.33
N ARG A 6 38.30 -13.42 61.37
CA ARG A 6 37.93 -12.06 60.89
C ARG A 6 36.86 -12.09 59.77
N GLU A 7 35.61 -11.80 60.12
CA GLU A 7 34.81 -10.85 59.33
C GLU A 7 35.16 -9.44 59.84
N PRO A 8 35.00 -8.31 59.09
CA PRO A 8 34.04 -8.08 58.00
C PRO A 8 34.60 -7.33 56.76
N GLY A 9 33.91 -7.44 55.63
CA GLY A 9 34.17 -6.63 54.44
C GLY A 9 32.84 -6.31 53.78
N GLY A 10 32.32 -5.10 54.04
CA GLY A 10 31.05 -4.63 53.52
C GLY A 10 31.04 -4.58 52.00
N PHE A 11 30.07 -5.26 51.40
CA PHE A 11 29.61 -4.94 50.06
C PHE A 11 28.22 -4.32 50.17
N ILE A 12 28.15 -3.09 49.69
CA ILE A 12 26.95 -2.28 49.54
C ILE A 12 25.98 -3.08 48.65
N PRO A 13 24.72 -3.33 49.06
CA PRO A 13 23.73 -3.86 48.14
C PRO A 13 23.48 -2.80 47.06
N PRO A 14 23.48 -3.13 45.75
CA PRO A 14 23.09 -2.18 44.73
C PRO A 14 21.58 -1.94 44.83
N GLN A 15 21.18 -1.01 45.69
CA GLN A 15 19.94 -0.28 45.54
C GLN A 15 20.13 0.68 44.37
N GLY A 16 19.71 0.25 43.18
CA GLY A 16 19.90 1.03 41.96
C GLY A 16 19.70 0.21 40.71
N GLY A 17 18.65 -0.61 40.68
CA GLY A 17 18.14 -1.12 39.41
C GLY A 17 17.58 0.07 38.65
N LEU A 18 18.40 0.67 37.79
CA LEU A 18 17.94 1.63 36.78
C LEU A 18 16.79 0.96 36.03
N PRO A 19 15.60 1.58 35.92
CA PRO A 19 14.56 1.05 35.07
C PRO A 19 15.12 1.02 33.65
N SER A 20 15.14 -0.18 33.05
CA SER A 20 15.43 -0.34 31.62
C SER A 20 14.64 0.70 30.84
N PRO A 21 15.24 1.38 29.84
CA PRO A 21 14.48 2.31 29.02
C PRO A 21 13.27 1.57 28.46
N ALA A 22 12.09 2.18 28.60
CA ALA A 22 10.87 1.67 28.01
C ALA A 22 11.12 1.38 26.52
N PRO A 23 10.61 0.26 25.97
CA PRO A 23 10.72 0.03 24.55
C PRO A 23 10.09 1.22 23.84
N SER A 24 10.90 1.94 23.07
CA SER A 24 10.42 2.99 22.18
C SER A 24 9.53 2.35 21.13
N SER A 25 8.22 2.27 21.40
CA SER A 25 7.20 2.07 20.38
C SER A 25 7.05 3.38 19.61
N ALA A 26 8.06 3.72 18.83
CA ALA A 26 7.99 4.78 17.84
C ALA A 26 8.70 4.27 16.59
N SER A 27 7.91 4.17 15.52
CA SER A 27 8.26 3.67 14.19
C SER A 27 8.19 2.15 13.95
N SER A 28 7.05 1.54 14.29
CA SER A 28 6.44 0.59 13.33
C SER A 28 5.69 1.45 12.31
N ARG A 29 6.37 1.95 11.28
CA ARG A 29 5.70 2.59 10.15
C ARG A 29 4.72 1.57 9.56
N ALA A 30 3.43 1.85 9.77
CA ALA A 30 2.26 1.16 9.27
C ALA A 30 2.35 -0.38 9.31
N ALA A 31 1.82 -0.99 10.38
CA ALA A 31 0.92 -2.11 10.07
C ALA A 31 -0.06 -1.57 9.04
N SER A 32 -0.22 -2.22 7.90
CA SER A 32 -0.95 -1.76 6.69
C SER A 32 -2.37 -1.17 6.90
N SER A 33 -2.83 -0.92 8.13
CA SER A 33 -4.16 -0.50 8.57
C SER A 33 -5.26 -1.45 8.08
N LEU A 34 -4.85 -2.63 7.61
CA LEU A 34 -5.71 -3.72 7.24
C LEU A 34 -6.31 -4.35 8.51
N PRO A 35 -7.58 -4.75 8.46
CA PRO A 35 -8.18 -5.52 9.55
C PRO A 35 -7.47 -6.87 9.68
N HIS A 36 -7.46 -7.43 10.89
CA HIS A 36 -6.92 -8.78 11.07
C HIS A 36 -7.80 -9.81 10.31
N PRO A 37 -7.21 -10.69 9.47
CA PRO A 37 -7.95 -11.72 8.76
C PRO A 37 -8.71 -12.65 9.71
N ARG A 38 -9.82 -13.22 9.24
CA ARG A 38 -10.52 -14.26 9.99
C ARG A 38 -9.63 -15.49 10.16
N ARG A 39 -9.68 -16.15 11.32
CA ARG A 39 -8.89 -17.37 11.61
C ARG A 39 -9.12 -18.54 10.65
N THR A 40 -10.26 -18.60 9.98
CA THR A 40 -10.61 -19.66 9.02
C THR A 40 -11.21 -19.03 7.77
N PRO A 41 -10.83 -19.50 6.57
CA PRO A 41 -11.41 -19.03 5.33
C PRO A 41 -12.92 -19.24 5.31
N LEU A 42 -13.64 -18.41 4.56
CA LEU A 42 -15.06 -18.69 4.30
C LEU A 42 -15.18 -20.00 3.53
N ARG A 43 -16.20 -20.78 3.86
CA ARG A 43 -16.46 -22.05 3.20
C ARG A 43 -16.79 -21.79 1.72
N PRO A 44 -16.05 -22.42 0.77
CA PRO A 44 -16.36 -22.38 -0.66
C PRO A 44 -17.84 -22.66 -0.95
N GLY A 45 -18.51 -21.76 -1.66
CA GLY A 45 -19.93 -21.83 -1.99
C GLY A 45 -20.88 -21.70 -0.79
N GLY A 46 -20.41 -21.15 0.33
CA GLY A 46 -21.20 -20.89 1.51
C GLY A 46 -21.89 -19.53 1.49
N SER A 47 -23.00 -19.39 2.21
CA SER A 47 -23.78 -18.14 2.26
C SER A 47 -22.95 -16.92 2.68
N LYS A 48 -21.99 -17.08 3.60
CA LYS A 48 -21.10 -15.99 4.03
C LYS A 48 -20.14 -15.56 2.92
N GLU A 49 -19.62 -16.49 2.15
CA GLU A 49 -18.77 -16.17 1.00
C GLU A 49 -19.59 -15.48 -0.10
N ASP A 50 -20.79 -15.97 -0.38
CA ASP A 50 -21.69 -15.36 -1.35
C ASP A 50 -22.09 -13.94 -0.97
N MET A 51 -22.30 -13.67 0.33
CA MET A 51 -22.54 -12.30 0.81
C MET A 51 -21.34 -11.38 0.55
N VAL A 52 -20.12 -11.82 0.83
CA VAL A 52 -18.91 -11.02 0.58
C VAL A 52 -18.71 -10.80 -0.92
N ARG A 53 -18.91 -11.84 -1.73
CA ARG A 53 -18.84 -11.76 -3.20
C ARG A 53 -19.84 -10.74 -3.74
N ARG A 54 -21.11 -10.85 -3.37
CA ARG A 54 -22.17 -9.92 -3.79
C ARG A 54 -21.88 -8.49 -3.35
N TYR A 55 -21.43 -8.31 -2.11
CA TYR A 55 -21.03 -6.99 -1.61
C TYR A 55 -19.91 -6.39 -2.46
N ALA A 56 -18.84 -7.14 -2.74
CA ALA A 56 -17.72 -6.66 -3.54
C ALA A 56 -18.15 -6.35 -4.98
N GLU A 57 -18.98 -7.19 -5.61
CA GLU A 57 -19.54 -6.97 -6.94
C GLU A 57 -20.39 -5.70 -6.99
N GLU A 58 -21.32 -5.54 -6.05
CA GLU A 58 -22.23 -4.38 -5.97
C GLU A 58 -21.46 -3.08 -5.71
N LYS A 59 -20.48 -3.12 -4.81
CA LYS A 59 -19.64 -1.95 -4.51
C LYS A 59 -18.77 -1.57 -5.69
N LEU A 60 -18.09 -2.52 -6.34
CA LEU A 60 -17.27 -2.21 -7.52
C LEU A 60 -18.12 -1.74 -8.71
N MET A 61 -19.35 -2.25 -8.86
CA MET A 61 -20.29 -1.75 -9.87
C MET A 61 -20.71 -0.31 -9.57
N THR A 62 -20.99 0.00 -8.29
CA THR A 62 -21.31 1.36 -7.83
C THR A 62 -20.14 2.32 -8.10
N ILE A 63 -18.92 1.92 -7.72
CA ILE A 63 -17.70 2.70 -7.98
C ILE A 63 -17.55 2.96 -9.49
N SER A 64 -17.68 1.94 -10.33
CA SER A 64 -17.59 2.09 -11.78
C SER A 64 -18.65 3.06 -12.33
N ARG A 65 -19.89 3.00 -11.82
CA ARG A 65 -20.96 3.93 -12.21
C ARG A 65 -20.64 5.37 -11.79
N ARG A 66 -20.17 5.58 -10.56
CA ARG A 66 -19.74 6.90 -10.06
C ARG A 66 -18.56 7.45 -10.87
N TYR A 67 -17.61 6.60 -11.27
CA TYR A 67 -16.52 6.97 -12.16
C TYR A 67 -17.02 7.45 -13.53
N VAL A 68 -17.91 6.69 -14.17
CA VAL A 68 -18.49 7.10 -15.47
C VAL A 68 -19.28 8.40 -15.35
N LYS A 69 -20.04 8.58 -14.27
CA LYS A 69 -20.84 9.78 -14.02
C LYS A 69 -20.02 11.06 -13.88
N LYS A 70 -18.74 10.97 -13.52
CA LYS A 70 -17.81 12.11 -13.55
C LYS A 70 -17.77 12.80 -14.91
N PHE A 71 -17.89 12.04 -16.01
CA PHE A 71 -17.80 12.58 -17.36
C PHE A 71 -19.15 13.01 -17.95
N GLY A 72 -20.27 12.59 -17.33
CA GLY A 72 -21.62 12.71 -17.90
C GLY A 72 -22.47 13.86 -17.35
N GLY A 73 -21.97 14.64 -16.38
CA GLY A 73 -22.75 15.65 -15.68
C GLY A 73 -23.88 15.07 -14.80
N ALA A 74 -24.40 15.86 -13.87
CA ALA A 74 -25.56 15.48 -13.08
C ALA A 74 -26.83 15.61 -13.94
N GLN A 75 -27.52 14.50 -14.20
CA GLN A 75 -28.83 14.51 -14.85
C GLN A 75 -29.92 14.60 -13.78
N GLU A 76 -30.93 15.44 -13.99
CA GLU A 76 -32.07 15.54 -13.08
C GLU A 76 -32.75 14.17 -12.93
N GLY A 77 -32.86 13.68 -11.69
CA GLY A 77 -33.45 12.38 -11.35
C GLY A 77 -32.46 11.23 -11.19
N ASP A 78 -31.15 11.47 -11.26
CA ASP A 78 -30.15 10.44 -10.98
C ASP A 78 -29.68 10.49 -9.51
N ASP A 79 -29.89 9.39 -8.78
CA ASP A 79 -29.46 9.25 -7.39
C ASP A 79 -27.94 9.10 -7.24
N VAL A 80 -27.22 8.82 -8.34
CA VAL A 80 -25.78 8.50 -8.31
C VAL A 80 -24.92 9.71 -8.68
N VAL A 81 -24.21 10.24 -7.68
CA VAL A 81 -23.28 11.37 -7.84
C VAL A 81 -21.90 10.86 -8.28
N GLY A 82 -21.32 11.47 -9.31
CA GLY A 82 -19.97 11.17 -9.78
C GLY A 82 -18.88 11.48 -8.75
N PHE A 83 -17.69 10.90 -8.92
CA PHE A 83 -16.54 11.22 -8.06
C PHE A 83 -16.00 12.63 -8.33
N ARG A 84 -15.63 13.34 -7.26
CA ARG A 84 -15.03 14.68 -7.37
C ARG A 84 -13.51 14.66 -7.33
N THR A 85 -12.94 13.80 -6.50
CA THR A 85 -11.49 13.68 -6.31
C THR A 85 -11.07 12.22 -6.38
N PHE A 86 -9.80 11.98 -6.68
CA PHE A 86 -9.27 10.62 -6.63
C PHE A 86 -9.24 10.04 -5.21
N GLY A 87 -9.15 10.90 -4.19
CA GLY A 87 -9.27 10.49 -2.79
C GLY A 87 -10.60 9.81 -2.47
N GLU A 88 -11.72 10.25 -3.07
CA GLU A 88 -13.02 9.57 -2.92
C GLU A 88 -12.99 8.15 -3.53
N VAL A 89 -12.37 8.00 -4.70
CA VAL A 89 -12.19 6.70 -5.37
C VAL A 89 -11.36 5.78 -4.49
N CYS A 90 -10.21 6.26 -4.01
CA CYS A 90 -9.32 5.49 -3.15
C CYS A 90 -10.03 5.04 -1.87
N LYS A 91 -10.83 5.90 -1.26
CA LYS A 91 -11.62 5.57 -0.05
C LYS A 91 -12.63 4.45 -0.31
N GLU A 92 -13.37 4.49 -1.41
CA GLU A 92 -14.34 3.43 -1.70
C GLU A 92 -13.67 2.10 -2.08
N LEU A 93 -12.54 2.15 -2.80
CA LEU A 93 -11.73 0.96 -3.07
C LEU A 93 -11.12 0.39 -1.78
N ASP A 94 -10.66 1.24 -0.86
CA ASP A 94 -10.11 0.86 0.44
C ASP A 94 -11.11 0.05 1.28
N GLU A 95 -12.37 0.49 1.32
CA GLU A 95 -13.44 -0.26 2.00
C GLU A 95 -13.60 -1.68 1.44
N VAL A 96 -13.51 -1.84 0.12
CA VAL A 96 -13.57 -3.14 -0.54
C VAL A 96 -12.34 -4.00 -0.18
N VAL A 97 -11.14 -3.43 -0.20
CA VAL A 97 -9.90 -4.12 0.22
C VAL A 97 -10.02 -4.64 1.64
N ASN A 98 -10.47 -3.80 2.59
CA ASN A 98 -10.57 -4.18 4.00
C ASN A 98 -11.53 -5.37 4.19
N ILE A 99 -12.68 -5.36 3.53
CA ILE A 99 -13.67 -6.46 3.62
C ILE A 99 -13.15 -7.75 2.97
N LEU A 100 -12.53 -7.64 1.79
CA LEU A 100 -11.92 -8.78 1.11
C LEU A 100 -10.81 -9.39 1.96
N TRP A 101 -9.91 -8.56 2.50
CA TRP A 101 -8.82 -9.02 3.36
C TRP A 101 -9.35 -9.71 4.62
N GLN A 102 -10.34 -9.12 5.28
CA GLN A 102 -10.99 -9.71 6.45
C GLN A 102 -11.65 -11.07 6.14
N SER A 103 -12.14 -11.30 4.91
CA SER A 103 -12.78 -12.57 4.55
C SER A 103 -11.86 -13.79 4.75
N GLY A 104 -10.54 -13.61 4.61
CA GLY A 104 -9.56 -14.68 4.72
C GLY A 104 -9.74 -15.78 3.66
N THR A 105 -10.38 -15.49 2.53
CA THR A 105 -10.67 -16.48 1.48
C THR A 105 -9.78 -16.21 0.26
N PRO A 106 -8.65 -16.92 0.07
CA PRO A 106 -7.61 -16.54 -0.89
C PRO A 106 -8.10 -16.44 -2.33
N ILE A 107 -8.89 -17.41 -2.81
CA ILE A 107 -9.43 -17.41 -4.18
C ILE A 107 -10.30 -16.17 -4.44
N LEU A 108 -11.15 -15.80 -3.47
CA LEU A 108 -12.01 -14.62 -3.56
C LEU A 108 -11.16 -13.34 -3.56
N GLN A 109 -10.19 -13.27 -2.64
CA GLN A 109 -9.29 -12.13 -2.49
C GLN A 109 -8.49 -11.89 -3.78
N VAL A 110 -7.83 -12.91 -4.33
CA VAL A 110 -6.99 -12.78 -5.53
C VAL A 110 -7.79 -12.19 -6.69
N GLN A 111 -8.97 -12.72 -6.99
CA GLN A 111 -9.76 -12.28 -8.14
C GLN A 111 -10.21 -10.82 -8.01
N PHE A 112 -10.73 -10.43 -6.85
CA PHE A 112 -11.22 -9.06 -6.66
C PHE A 112 -10.10 -8.04 -6.49
N LEU A 113 -9.00 -8.39 -5.81
CA LEU A 113 -7.85 -7.49 -5.66
C LEU A 113 -7.17 -7.22 -7.02
N LEU A 114 -7.05 -8.23 -7.90
CA LEU A 114 -6.56 -8.02 -9.26
C LEU A 114 -7.47 -7.10 -10.08
N LYS A 115 -8.79 -7.24 -9.92
CA LYS A 115 -9.74 -6.31 -10.55
C LYS A 115 -9.56 -4.89 -10.01
N LEU A 116 -9.45 -4.74 -8.69
CA LEU A 116 -9.31 -3.44 -8.04
C LEU A 116 -8.03 -2.73 -8.46
N ALA A 117 -6.89 -3.44 -8.53
CA ALA A 117 -5.64 -2.90 -9.04
C ALA A 117 -5.76 -2.46 -10.51
N SER A 118 -6.52 -3.19 -11.33
CA SER A 118 -6.82 -2.80 -12.70
C SER A 118 -7.73 -1.57 -12.80
N ASP A 119 -8.75 -1.47 -11.93
CA ASP A 119 -9.63 -0.30 -11.88
C ASP A 119 -8.85 0.94 -11.42
N PHE A 120 -7.93 0.78 -10.47
CA PHE A 120 -7.04 1.86 -10.00
C PHE A 120 -6.23 2.48 -11.13
N THR A 121 -5.54 1.68 -11.94
CA THR A 121 -4.70 2.19 -13.04
C THR A 121 -5.52 2.89 -14.12
N GLN A 122 -6.77 2.49 -14.30
CA GLN A 122 -7.69 3.16 -15.20
C GLN A 122 -8.17 4.50 -14.63
N TYR A 123 -8.55 4.53 -13.34
CA TYR A 123 -9.24 5.68 -12.76
C TYR A 123 -8.28 6.81 -12.40
N VAL A 124 -7.07 6.50 -11.92
CA VAL A 124 -6.11 7.51 -11.40
C VAL A 124 -5.79 8.62 -12.40
N ARG A 125 -5.70 8.28 -13.69
CA ARG A 125 -5.42 9.25 -14.77
C ARG A 125 -6.52 10.26 -15.03
N SER A 126 -7.72 10.03 -14.50
CA SER A 126 -8.90 10.86 -14.78
C SER A 126 -9.13 11.96 -13.76
N PHE A 127 -8.20 12.13 -12.81
CA PHE A 127 -8.31 13.07 -11.71
C PHE A 127 -6.96 13.77 -11.49
N PRO A 128 -6.96 14.96 -10.87
CA PRO A 128 -5.74 15.52 -10.30
C PRO A 128 -5.07 14.52 -9.33
N PRO A 129 -3.74 14.51 -9.25
CA PRO A 129 -3.00 13.62 -8.35
C PRO A 129 -3.51 13.73 -6.90
N SER A 130 -3.64 12.60 -6.24
CA SER A 130 -3.92 12.53 -4.80
C SER A 130 -2.91 11.59 -4.15
N PRO A 131 -1.66 12.04 -3.92
CA PRO A 131 -0.53 11.16 -3.60
C PRO A 131 -0.78 10.34 -2.34
N LYS A 132 -1.14 11.00 -1.23
CA LYS A 132 -1.42 10.35 0.06
C LYS A 132 -2.46 9.24 -0.05
N ALA A 133 -3.64 9.55 -0.62
CA ALA A 133 -4.72 8.58 -0.75
C ALA A 133 -4.35 7.41 -1.68
N SER A 134 -3.59 7.69 -2.75
CA SER A 134 -3.11 6.69 -3.69
C SER A 134 -2.12 5.74 -3.02
N PHE A 135 -1.09 6.28 -2.35
CA PHE A 135 -0.06 5.48 -1.69
C PHE A 135 -0.61 4.67 -0.52
N ASP A 136 -1.58 5.20 0.24
CA ASP A 136 -2.22 4.45 1.32
C ASP A 136 -2.97 3.21 0.81
N LEU A 137 -3.72 3.35 -0.29
CA LEU A 137 -4.39 2.21 -0.94
C LEU A 137 -3.38 1.23 -1.53
N LEU A 138 -2.35 1.73 -2.24
CA LEU A 138 -1.34 0.88 -2.88
C LEU A 138 -0.51 0.11 -1.86
N ARG A 139 -0.21 0.68 -0.69
CA ARG A 139 0.48 -0.01 0.40
C ARG A 139 -0.33 -1.19 0.93
N LYS A 140 -1.65 -1.05 1.01
CA LYS A 140 -2.55 -2.16 1.37
C LYS A 140 -2.60 -3.25 0.31
N LEU A 141 -2.67 -2.87 -0.96
CA LEU A 141 -2.65 -3.82 -2.07
C LEU A 141 -1.32 -4.57 -2.13
N ASP A 142 -0.20 -3.88 -1.89
CA ASP A 142 1.12 -4.47 -1.79
C ASP A 142 1.17 -5.51 -0.67
N HIS A 143 0.71 -5.15 0.54
CA HIS A 143 0.62 -6.09 1.66
C HIS A 143 -0.24 -7.31 1.31
N CYS A 144 -1.43 -7.09 0.74
CA CYS A 144 -2.35 -8.18 0.39
C CYS A 144 -1.72 -9.13 -0.63
N PHE A 145 -1.20 -8.62 -1.74
CA PHE A 145 -0.64 -9.46 -2.80
C PHE A 145 0.62 -10.18 -2.34
N ALA A 146 1.55 -9.48 -1.69
CA ALA A 146 2.77 -10.10 -1.16
C ALA A 146 2.44 -11.22 -0.16
N SER A 147 1.47 -10.99 0.73
CA SER A 147 1.05 -12.00 1.71
C SER A 147 0.35 -13.21 1.07
N LEU A 148 -0.50 -12.97 0.05
CA LEU A 148 -1.15 -14.04 -0.71
C LEU A 148 -0.17 -14.86 -1.56
N LEU A 149 0.92 -14.24 -2.03
CA LEU A 149 1.96 -14.91 -2.80
C LEU A 149 2.78 -15.88 -1.95
N CYS A 150 3.08 -15.51 -0.69
CA CYS A 150 3.87 -16.33 0.23
C CYS A 150 3.02 -17.16 1.22
N GLY A 151 1.69 -16.96 1.25
CA GLY A 151 0.75 -17.68 2.10
C GLY A 151 0.84 -17.33 3.60
N GLN A 152 1.53 -16.26 3.94
CA GLN A 152 1.72 -15.76 5.29
C GLN A 152 1.56 -14.24 5.28
N ASP A 153 1.08 -13.67 6.37
CA ASP A 153 1.11 -12.22 6.53
C ASP A 153 2.56 -11.74 6.56
N ILE A 154 2.92 -10.80 5.68
CA ILE A 154 4.32 -10.38 5.53
C ILE A 154 4.86 -9.62 6.74
N GLU A 155 3.99 -9.05 7.59
CA GLU A 155 4.37 -8.34 8.81
C GLU A 155 4.40 -9.32 10.00
N THR A 156 3.29 -10.01 10.27
CA THR A 156 3.16 -10.86 11.47
C THR A 156 3.80 -12.23 11.31
N LYS A 157 4.08 -12.65 10.08
CA LYS A 157 4.56 -14.00 9.71
C LYS A 157 3.58 -15.12 10.05
N GLU A 158 2.33 -14.79 10.38
CA GLU A 158 1.30 -15.77 10.63
C GLU A 158 0.81 -16.37 9.31
N THR A 159 0.59 -17.69 9.30
CA THR A 159 0.00 -18.37 8.14
C THR A 159 -1.38 -17.82 7.85
N LEU A 160 -1.60 -17.43 6.59
CA LEU A 160 -2.90 -16.93 6.18
C LEU A 160 -3.93 -18.06 6.16
N PRO A 161 -5.21 -17.73 6.42
CA PRO A 161 -6.29 -18.71 6.36
C PRO A 161 -6.40 -19.31 4.96
N GLY A 162 -6.53 -20.63 4.87
CA GLY A 162 -6.58 -21.36 3.60
C GLY A 162 -5.21 -21.75 3.02
N PHE A 163 -4.11 -21.39 3.68
CA PHE A 163 -2.74 -21.79 3.31
C PHE A 163 -2.14 -22.87 4.21
N GLU A 164 -2.95 -23.52 5.05
CA GLU A 164 -2.50 -24.57 5.98
C GLU A 164 -1.87 -25.76 5.23
N ASN A 165 -2.31 -26.00 3.99
CA ASN A 165 -1.82 -27.05 3.10
C ASN A 165 -0.86 -26.52 2.01
N GLY A 166 -0.28 -25.34 2.22
CA GLY A 166 0.66 -24.69 1.30
C GLY A 166 0.00 -23.76 0.28
N LEU A 167 0.77 -23.38 -0.74
CA LEU A 167 0.46 -22.26 -1.65
C LEU A 167 -0.56 -22.58 -2.75
N ARG A 168 -1.16 -23.77 -2.76
CA ARG A 168 -2.07 -24.23 -3.83
C ARG A 168 -3.36 -23.43 -3.90
N MET A 169 -3.78 -22.84 -2.77
CA MET A 169 -4.99 -22.03 -2.67
C MET A 169 -4.74 -20.54 -2.99
N GLY A 170 -3.47 -20.13 -3.12
CA GLY A 170 -3.08 -18.78 -3.47
C GLY A 170 -3.15 -18.50 -4.97
N MET A 171 -2.31 -17.57 -5.44
CA MET A 171 -2.26 -17.19 -6.85
C MET A 171 -1.78 -18.34 -7.75
N THR A 172 -2.53 -18.58 -8.84
CA THR A 172 -2.10 -19.44 -9.95
C THR A 172 -0.99 -18.78 -10.77
N THR A 173 -0.29 -19.52 -11.64
CA THR A 173 0.70 -18.93 -12.56
C THR A 173 0.10 -17.81 -13.42
N THR A 174 -1.13 -17.98 -13.88
CA THR A 174 -1.86 -16.94 -14.64
C THR A 174 -2.14 -15.71 -13.78
N ASP A 175 -2.59 -15.89 -12.54
CA ASP A 175 -2.80 -14.78 -11.61
C ASP A 175 -1.48 -14.04 -11.32
N MET A 176 -0.38 -14.77 -11.14
CA MET A 176 0.95 -14.19 -10.88
C MET A 176 1.46 -13.36 -12.07
N VAL A 177 1.32 -13.85 -13.30
CA VAL A 177 1.71 -13.09 -14.50
C VAL A 177 0.85 -11.83 -14.65
N ARG A 178 -0.46 -11.93 -14.38
CA ARG A 178 -1.36 -10.78 -14.39
C ARG A 178 -1.01 -9.77 -13.29
N CYS A 179 -0.76 -10.25 -12.08
CA CYS A 179 -0.33 -9.44 -10.94
C CYS A 179 0.97 -8.69 -11.28
N ARG A 180 1.97 -9.40 -11.80
CA ARG A 180 3.24 -8.81 -12.25
C ARG A 180 3.04 -7.66 -13.23
N SER A 181 2.28 -7.90 -14.29
CA SER A 181 1.98 -6.87 -15.29
C SER A 181 1.29 -5.65 -14.66
N LEU A 182 0.29 -5.88 -13.80
CA LEU A 182 -0.43 -4.80 -13.12
C LEU A 182 0.45 -3.99 -12.17
N VAL A 183 1.30 -4.63 -11.36
CA VAL A 183 2.15 -3.90 -10.39
C VAL A 183 3.25 -3.12 -11.08
N GLU A 184 3.84 -3.67 -12.16
CA GLU A 184 4.83 -2.96 -12.98
C GLU A 184 4.20 -1.73 -13.67
N GLN A 185 3.01 -1.91 -14.27
CA GLN A 185 2.27 -0.81 -14.88
C GLN A 185 1.86 0.26 -13.86
N THR A 186 1.40 -0.14 -12.68
CA THR A 186 1.00 0.80 -11.62
C THR A 186 2.21 1.61 -11.15
N ARG A 187 3.36 0.96 -10.94
CA ARG A 187 4.57 1.67 -10.50
C ARG A 187 5.01 2.73 -11.51
N LEU A 188 5.06 2.38 -12.79
CA LEU A 188 5.40 3.33 -13.86
C LEU A 188 4.40 4.49 -13.92
N LEU A 189 3.11 4.19 -13.81
CA LEU A 189 2.05 5.18 -13.82
C LEU A 189 2.14 6.14 -12.63
N MET A 190 2.43 5.63 -11.43
CA MET A 190 2.58 6.48 -10.26
C MET A 190 3.80 7.38 -10.37
N VAL A 191 4.93 6.88 -10.88
CA VAL A 191 6.10 7.73 -11.14
C VAL A 191 5.78 8.81 -12.17
N GLU A 192 5.09 8.46 -13.27
CA GLU A 192 4.64 9.42 -14.30
C GLU A 192 3.77 10.53 -13.70
N ILE A 193 2.70 10.16 -12.97
CA ILE A 193 1.73 11.11 -12.40
C ILE A 193 2.37 12.01 -11.34
N MET A 194 3.28 11.47 -10.53
CA MET A 194 3.94 12.25 -9.48
C MET A 194 5.06 13.13 -10.03
N SER A 195 5.67 12.77 -11.17
CA SER A 195 6.67 13.61 -11.83
C SER A 195 6.05 14.70 -12.71
N SER A 196 4.80 14.52 -13.16
CA SER A 196 4.06 15.50 -13.97
C SER A 196 3.19 16.45 -13.13
N GLY A 197 3.36 16.45 -11.81
CA GLY A 197 2.54 17.20 -10.86
C GLY A 197 2.95 18.67 -10.68
N GLU A 198 3.80 19.21 -11.55
CA GLU A 198 4.12 20.64 -11.56
C GLU A 198 2.81 21.44 -11.73
N PRO A 199 2.48 22.37 -10.83
CA PRO A 199 1.63 23.48 -11.25
C PRO A 199 2.41 24.21 -12.35
N GLU A 200 1.85 24.23 -13.58
CA GLU A 200 2.05 25.40 -14.41
C GLU A 200 1.46 26.54 -13.58
N ASP A 201 2.32 27.28 -12.86
CA ASP A 201 1.97 28.60 -12.36
C ASP A 201 1.58 29.40 -13.60
N GLU A 202 0.28 29.42 -13.89
CA GLU A 202 -0.34 30.48 -14.67
C GLU A 202 -0.17 31.75 -13.81
N ASP A 203 1.04 32.31 -13.84
CA ASP A 203 1.29 33.70 -13.52
C ASP A 203 0.44 34.49 -14.52
N GLU A 204 -0.79 34.79 -14.10
CA GLU A 204 -1.65 35.75 -14.77
C GLU A 204 -0.85 37.06 -14.83
N ASP A 205 -0.43 37.41 -16.05
CA ASP A 205 0.11 38.71 -16.43
C ASP A 205 -0.84 39.82 -15.95
N GLU A 206 -0.58 40.40 -14.78
CA GLU A 206 -1.07 41.74 -14.42
C GLU A 206 0.11 42.72 -14.60
N GLU A 207 0.24 43.22 -15.82
CA GLU A 207 0.94 44.47 -16.12
C GLU A 207 0.25 45.63 -15.38
N GLU A 208 0.89 46.22 -14.37
CA GLU A 208 0.79 47.66 -14.12
C GLU A 208 2.17 48.24 -13.74
N GLU A 209 2.60 49.20 -14.55
CA GLU A 209 3.86 49.96 -14.49
C GLU A 209 3.89 51.03 -13.36
N ASP A 210 5.13 51.41 -13.02
CA ASP A 210 5.62 52.67 -12.39
C ASP A 210 5.44 52.86 -10.87
N ASP A 211 6.40 53.38 -10.09
CA ASP A 211 7.84 53.71 -10.22
C ASP A 211 8.32 54.08 -8.78
N ASP A 212 9.63 54.21 -8.61
CA ASP A 212 10.39 54.90 -7.54
C ASP A 212 11.37 54.05 -6.70
N GLU A 213 12.64 54.41 -6.94
CA GLU A 213 13.95 53.96 -6.46
C GLU A 213 14.15 54.14 -4.93
N ASP A 214 14.80 53.18 -4.25
CA ASP A 214 16.14 53.37 -3.66
C ASP A 214 16.67 52.15 -2.87
N ASP A 215 17.99 52.02 -2.97
CA ASP A 215 18.98 51.37 -2.08
C ASP A 215 19.49 49.92 -2.36
N GLU A 216 20.83 49.87 -2.46
CA GLU A 216 21.69 48.81 -2.96
C GLU A 216 22.15 47.82 -1.86
N ASP A 217 22.50 46.60 -2.32
CA ASP A 217 23.57 45.69 -1.81
C ASP A 217 23.29 44.95 -0.47
N ASP A 218 23.54 43.66 -0.23
CA ASP A 218 24.37 42.61 -0.83
C ASP A 218 23.89 41.25 -0.26
N GLY A 219 24.18 40.14 -0.94
CA GLY A 219 24.63 38.97 -0.20
C GLY A 219 23.71 37.75 -0.11
N GLY A 220 23.34 37.21 -1.27
CA GLY A 220 23.56 35.78 -1.55
C GLY A 220 22.75 34.75 -0.75
N GLY A 221 21.72 34.21 -1.41
CA GLY A 221 21.12 32.96 -0.98
C GLY A 221 19.74 32.75 -1.56
N ALA A 222 19.63 32.72 -2.90
CA ALA A 222 18.55 32.00 -3.56
C ALA A 222 18.70 30.52 -3.18
N GLY A 223 18.23 30.18 -1.98
CA GLY A 223 17.89 28.82 -1.62
C GLY A 223 16.67 28.49 -2.46
N TRP A 224 16.92 27.90 -3.63
CA TRP A 224 15.97 27.04 -4.29
C TRP A 224 15.58 26.00 -3.24
N GLY A 225 14.49 26.24 -2.53
CA GLY A 225 13.80 25.23 -1.74
C GLY A 225 13.25 24.24 -2.74
N VAL A 226 14.10 23.33 -3.21
CA VAL A 226 13.62 22.06 -3.74
C VAL A 226 12.90 21.43 -2.57
N ASP A 227 11.57 21.41 -2.66
CA ASP A 227 10.66 20.98 -1.62
C ASP A 227 11.03 19.55 -1.17
N ASP A 228 11.35 19.39 0.12
CA ASP A 228 11.60 18.08 0.76
C ASP A 228 10.38 17.14 0.57
N ASP A 229 9.19 17.71 0.33
CA ASP A 229 7.93 17.01 0.06
C ASP A 229 7.89 16.33 -1.33
N ASP A 230 8.53 16.91 -2.35
CA ASP A 230 8.57 16.33 -3.71
C ASP A 230 9.52 15.11 -3.76
N ASP A 231 10.65 15.19 -3.05
CA ASP A 231 11.57 14.07 -2.90
C ASP A 231 10.92 12.92 -2.10
N GLU A 232 10.12 13.21 -1.06
CA GLU A 232 9.38 12.17 -0.30
C GLU A 232 8.34 11.46 -1.18
N THR A 233 7.57 12.20 -1.98
CA THR A 233 6.54 11.60 -2.86
C THR A 233 7.13 10.80 -4.02
N TYR A 234 8.27 11.23 -4.59
CA TYR A 234 9.00 10.47 -5.60
C TYR A 234 9.56 9.16 -5.02
N LEU A 235 10.16 9.22 -3.83
CA LEU A 235 10.65 8.04 -3.11
C LEU A 235 9.52 7.06 -2.78
N ASP A 236 8.33 7.55 -2.45
CA ASP A 236 7.14 6.72 -2.22
C ASP A 236 6.64 6.07 -3.52
N ALA A 237 6.68 6.77 -4.66
CA ALA A 237 6.33 6.20 -5.96
C ALA A 237 7.26 5.03 -6.35
N ALA A 238 8.55 5.13 -6.04
CA ALA A 238 9.53 4.07 -6.29
C ALA A 238 9.26 2.81 -5.45
N ARG A 239 8.66 2.96 -4.26
CA ARG A 239 8.34 1.85 -3.32
C ARG A 239 7.00 1.18 -3.62
N VAL A 240 6.23 1.68 -4.58
CA VAL A 240 4.93 1.08 -4.95
C VAL A 240 5.13 -0.39 -5.36
N TYR A 241 4.42 -1.28 -4.66
CA TYR A 241 4.45 -2.74 -4.84
C TYR A 241 5.79 -3.42 -4.58
N GLU A 242 6.69 -2.81 -3.80
CA GLU A 242 8.02 -3.36 -3.50
C GLU A 242 7.96 -4.82 -2.99
N HIS A 243 7.10 -5.10 -2.00
CA HIS A 243 7.01 -6.44 -1.42
C HIS A 243 6.44 -7.45 -2.42
N THR A 244 5.42 -7.05 -3.17
CA THR A 244 4.75 -7.89 -4.16
C THR A 244 5.69 -8.29 -5.28
N ILE A 245 6.49 -7.35 -5.80
CA ILE A 245 7.48 -7.61 -6.84
C ILE A 245 8.50 -8.65 -6.36
N VAL A 246 9.05 -8.47 -5.16
CA VAL A 246 10.02 -9.42 -4.57
C VAL A 246 9.42 -10.82 -4.42
N GLN A 247 8.15 -10.93 -4.01
CA GLN A 247 7.50 -12.24 -3.87
C GLN A 247 7.16 -12.87 -5.23
N LEU A 248 6.77 -12.07 -6.23
CA LEU A 248 6.52 -12.54 -7.59
C LEU A 248 7.79 -13.10 -8.23
N GLU A 249 8.93 -12.42 -8.07
CA GLU A 249 10.21 -12.89 -8.62
C GLU A 249 10.63 -14.23 -8.04
N LYS A 250 10.49 -14.41 -6.72
CA LYS A 250 10.73 -15.71 -6.07
C LYS A 250 9.81 -16.79 -6.61
N ARG A 251 8.50 -16.52 -6.64
CA ARG A 251 7.47 -17.52 -7.02
C ARG A 251 7.53 -17.89 -8.49
N LEU A 252 7.72 -16.91 -9.38
CA LEU A 252 7.83 -17.13 -10.82
C LEU A 252 9.20 -17.73 -11.17
N GLY A 253 10.28 -17.31 -10.51
CA GLY A 253 11.61 -17.88 -10.65
C GLY A 253 11.64 -19.37 -10.30
N ASP A 254 11.03 -19.76 -9.17
CA ASP A 254 10.92 -21.17 -8.76
C ASP A 254 10.05 -21.97 -9.75
N SER A 255 8.95 -21.39 -10.24
CA SER A 255 8.03 -22.07 -11.17
C SER A 255 8.65 -22.33 -12.55
N LEU A 256 9.55 -21.45 -13.01
CA LEU A 256 10.24 -21.59 -14.30
C LEU A 256 11.52 -22.43 -14.17
N GLY A 257 12.23 -22.33 -13.05
CA GLY A 257 13.43 -23.11 -12.75
C GLY A 257 13.17 -24.60 -12.49
N GLY A 258 11.98 -24.94 -11.99
CA GLY A 258 11.57 -26.33 -11.73
C GLY A 258 11.36 -27.21 -12.97
N SER A 259 11.30 -26.62 -14.18
CA SER A 259 11.09 -27.38 -15.43
C SER A 259 12.38 -27.71 -16.20
N ILE A 260 13.55 -27.25 -15.74
CA ILE A 260 14.82 -27.39 -16.48
C ILE A 260 15.77 -28.46 -15.90
N GLY A 261 15.42 -29.06 -14.75
CA GLY A 261 16.27 -30.03 -14.04
C GLY A 261 15.90 -31.50 -14.22
N GLY A 262 15.08 -31.84 -15.23
CA GLY A 262 14.44 -33.15 -15.35
C GLY A 262 15.01 -34.09 -16.40
N TRP A 263 16.26 -33.96 -16.85
CA TRP A 263 16.95 -35.00 -17.62
C TRP A 263 18.41 -35.12 -17.20
N SER A 264 18.71 -36.18 -16.44
CA SER A 264 20.03 -36.81 -16.45
C SER A 264 19.91 -38.27 -16.03
N THR A 265 20.20 -39.12 -17.02
CA THR A 265 20.70 -40.52 -17.00
C THR A 265 19.96 -41.56 -16.20
#